data_AF-K2FZ01-F1
#
_entry.id   AF-K2FZ01-F1
#
_cell.length_a   1.000
_cell.length_b   1.000
_cell.length_c   1.000
_cell.angle_alpha   90.00
_cell.angle_beta   90.00
_cell.angle_gamma   90.00
#
_symmetry.space_group_name_H-M   'P 1'
#
loop_
_entity.id
_entity.type
_entity.pdbx_description
1 polymer ?
#
loop_
_entity_poly.entity_id
_entity_poly.type
_entity_poly.pdbx_seq_one_letter_code
_entity_poly.pdbx_strand_id
1 'polypeptide(L)'
;MKKATDYNNPKILKNYALWYYTSYYPSFWLLKEKLEQKSKDTTVINSIISEIRSNFNEDNLLETLVQGLLDKWKSHNFILQKLTLDKFEKKDVERILSDLEDTWVSDSYLLQKITYSQKSKSIQKTKLNLIAGWFDKVLIESIIDKNDLRDSPELIEAQYREISQKNLPKEKIIEKMLAKWFRYKDIKEVVN
;
A
#
# COMPACT_ATOMS: atom_id res chain seq x y z
N MET A 1 -37.12 -0.34 -20.65
CA MET A 1 -35.72 0.06 -20.92
C MET A 1 -35.45 1.37 -20.20
N LYS A 2 -34.40 1.47 -19.35
CA LYS A 2 -33.99 2.77 -18.80
C LYS A 2 -33.44 3.62 -19.94
N LYS A 3 -33.95 4.84 -20.14
CA LYS A 3 -33.36 5.79 -21.11
C LYS A 3 -31.89 6.01 -20.73
N ALA A 4 -30.99 6.03 -21.71
CA ALA A 4 -29.61 6.39 -21.50
C ALA A 4 -29.55 7.83 -20.95
N THR A 5 -28.72 8.06 -19.93
CA THR A 5 -28.48 9.39 -19.39
C THR A 5 -27.87 10.29 -20.47
N ASP A 6 -28.48 11.44 -20.72
CA ASP A 6 -27.99 12.40 -21.71
C ASP A 6 -26.93 13.31 -21.10
N TYR A 7 -25.66 12.94 -21.27
CA TYR A 7 -24.52 13.71 -20.80
C TYR A 7 -24.19 14.93 -21.68
N ASN A 8 -24.93 15.16 -22.76
CA ASN A 8 -24.83 16.43 -23.51
C ASN A 8 -25.53 17.58 -22.78
N ASN A 9 -26.42 17.27 -21.82
CA ASN A 9 -26.98 18.29 -20.95
C ASN A 9 -25.94 18.74 -19.91
N PRO A 10 -25.51 20.02 -19.90
CA PRO A 10 -24.45 20.49 -18.99
C PRO A 10 -24.76 20.26 -17.51
N LYS A 11 -26.04 20.35 -17.12
CA LYS A 11 -26.47 20.14 -15.73
C LYS A 11 -26.29 18.68 -15.30
N ILE A 12 -26.58 17.74 -16.19
CA ILE A 12 -26.41 16.31 -15.93
C ILE A 12 -24.93 15.96 -15.82
N LEU A 13 -24.10 16.47 -16.74
CA LEU A 13 -22.66 16.25 -16.72
C LEU A 13 -22.01 16.85 -15.47
N LYS A 14 -22.43 18.05 -15.05
CA LYS A 14 -21.98 18.69 -13.81
C LYS A 14 -22.34 17.87 -12.57
N ASN A 15 -23.59 17.39 -12.48
CA ASN A 15 -24.01 16.53 -11.37
C ASN A 15 -23.19 15.24 -11.31
N TYR A 16 -22.88 14.65 -12.47
CA TYR A 16 -21.99 13.50 -12.54
C TYR A 16 -20.57 13.84 -12.09
N ALA A 17 -20.02 14.98 -12.50
CA ALA A 17 -18.70 15.44 -12.08
C ALA A 17 -18.61 15.59 -10.55
N LEU A 18 -19.59 16.25 -9.94
CA LEU A 18 -19.66 16.43 -8.48
C LEU A 18 -19.79 15.10 -7.74
N TRP A 19 -20.69 14.22 -8.21
CA TRP A 19 -20.85 12.89 -7.64
C TRP A 19 -19.54 12.09 -7.74
N TYR A 20 -18.90 12.08 -8.91
CA TYR A 20 -17.67 11.33 -9.13
C TYR A 20 -16.53 11.87 -8.26
N TYR A 21 -16.39 13.20 -8.19
CA TYR A 21 -15.36 13.83 -7.39
C TYR A 21 -15.52 13.53 -5.90
N THR A 22 -16.72 13.67 -5.36
CA THR A 22 -17.00 13.42 -3.93
C THR A 22 -16.99 11.92 -3.56
N SER A 23 -17.22 11.03 -4.52
CA SER A 23 -17.22 9.58 -4.27
C SER A 23 -15.82 8.96 -4.33
N TYR A 24 -14.97 9.45 -5.24
CA TYR A 24 -13.69 8.80 -5.57
C TYR A 24 -12.47 9.67 -5.27
N TYR A 25 -12.65 10.97 -5.04
CA TYR A 25 -11.58 11.95 -4.85
C TYR A 25 -10.44 11.83 -5.88
N PRO A 26 -10.76 11.90 -7.18
CA PRO A 26 -9.76 11.84 -8.25
C PRO A 26 -8.95 13.14 -8.31
N SER A 27 -7.78 13.07 -8.95
CA SER A 27 -7.14 14.29 -9.47
C SER A 27 -8.05 14.98 -10.49
N PHE A 28 -7.88 16.29 -10.67
CA PHE A 28 -8.63 17.05 -11.66
C PHE A 28 -8.37 16.59 -13.08
N TRP A 29 -7.16 16.08 -13.35
CA TRP A 29 -6.83 15.53 -14.66
C TRP A 29 -7.58 14.22 -14.92
N LEU A 30 -7.63 13.31 -13.94
CA LEU A 30 -8.41 12.09 -14.03
C LEU A 30 -9.92 12.39 -14.14
N LEU A 31 -10.42 13.38 -13.39
CA LEU A 31 -11.81 13.82 -13.51
C LEU A 31 -12.11 14.28 -14.94
N LYS A 32 -11.25 15.10 -15.53
CA LYS A 32 -11.40 15.57 -16.92
C LYS A 32 -11.50 14.41 -17.91
N GLU A 33 -10.59 13.44 -17.83
CA GLU A 33 -10.64 12.24 -18.70
C GLU A 33 -11.99 11.49 -18.55
N LYS A 34 -12.53 11.41 -17.33
CA LYS A 34 -13.83 10.77 -17.07
C LYS A 34 -15.00 11.54 -17.67
N LEU A 35 -14.94 12.87 -17.71
CA LEU A 35 -15.95 13.69 -18.37
C LEU A 35 -15.86 13.61 -19.89
N GLU A 36 -14.65 13.55 -20.45
CA GLU A 36 -14.41 13.37 -21.90
C GLU A 36 -14.90 12.01 -22.42
N GLN A 37 -14.95 10.99 -21.56
CA GLN A 37 -15.60 9.70 -21.87
C GLN A 37 -17.13 9.79 -21.93
N LYS A 38 -17.74 10.85 -21.37
CA LYS A 38 -19.21 11.03 -21.30
C LYS A 38 -19.74 12.06 -22.28
N SER A 39 -18.97 13.10 -22.59
CA SER A 39 -19.37 14.19 -23.48
C SER A 39 -18.23 14.59 -24.42
N LYS A 40 -18.59 15.03 -25.63
CA LYS A 40 -17.63 15.59 -26.60
C LYS A 40 -17.49 17.11 -26.50
N ASP A 41 -18.31 17.77 -25.69
CA ASP A 41 -18.27 19.22 -25.53
C ASP A 41 -17.15 19.63 -24.56
N THR A 42 -15.96 19.86 -25.12
CA THR A 42 -14.76 20.25 -24.37
C THR A 42 -14.94 21.60 -23.64
N THR A 43 -15.74 22.52 -24.18
CA THR A 43 -15.99 23.84 -23.57
C THR A 43 -16.77 23.68 -22.27
N VAL A 44 -17.83 22.87 -22.29
CA VAL A 44 -18.61 22.56 -21.10
C VAL A 44 -17.77 21.80 -20.06
N ILE A 45 -16.95 20.82 -20.50
CA ILE A 45 -16.06 20.07 -19.60
C ILE A 45 -15.07 21.01 -18.91
N ASN A 46 -14.38 21.87 -19.66
CA ASN A 46 -13.41 22.81 -19.08
C ASN A 46 -14.08 23.79 -18.10
N SER A 47 -15.29 24.25 -18.40
CA SER A 47 -16.08 25.09 -17.50
C SER A 47 -16.40 24.37 -16.18
N ILE A 48 -16.87 23.12 -16.25
CA ILE A 48 -17.15 22.29 -15.05
C ILE A 48 -15.86 22.05 -14.24
N ILE A 49 -14.76 21.71 -14.90
CA ILE A 49 -13.47 21.50 -14.22
C ILE A 49 -13.00 22.79 -13.54
N SER A 50 -13.13 23.95 -14.19
CA SER A 50 -12.78 25.24 -13.60
C SER A 50 -13.60 25.54 -12.35
N GLU A 51 -14.91 25.27 -12.39
CA GLU A 51 -15.80 25.46 -11.25
C GLU A 51 -15.46 24.52 -10.09
N ILE A 52 -15.15 23.25 -10.38
CA ILE A 52 -14.72 22.30 -9.35
C ILE A 52 -13.38 22.74 -8.75
N ARG A 53 -12.41 23.16 -9.57
CA ARG A 53 -11.11 23.71 -9.12
C ARG A 53 -11.25 24.92 -8.19
N SER A 54 -12.27 25.77 -8.39
CA SER A 54 -12.51 26.90 -7.49
C SER A 54 -13.12 26.50 -6.14
N ASN A 55 -13.78 25.35 -6.08
CA ASN A 55 -14.47 24.87 -4.87
C ASN A 55 -13.65 23.87 -4.05
N PHE A 56 -12.67 23.20 -4.68
CA PHE A 56 -11.88 22.14 -4.05
C PHE A 56 -10.39 22.40 -4.24
N ASN A 57 -9.61 22.15 -3.18
CA ASN A 57 -8.17 22.24 -3.23
C ASN A 57 -7.54 20.85 -3.47
N GLU A 58 -6.90 20.66 -4.62
CA GLU A 58 -6.22 19.41 -4.98
C GLU A 58 -5.04 19.12 -4.06
N ASP A 59 -4.34 20.15 -3.56
CA ASP A 59 -3.23 19.98 -2.63
C ASP A 59 -3.72 19.38 -1.31
N ASN A 60 -4.80 19.90 -0.73
CA ASN A 60 -5.37 19.36 0.51
C ASN A 60 -5.85 17.92 0.34
N LEU A 61 -6.42 17.61 -0.83
CA LEU A 61 -6.80 16.23 -1.16
C LEU A 61 -5.55 15.34 -1.24
N LEU A 62 -4.53 15.80 -1.96
CA LEU A 62 -3.30 15.05 -2.15
C LEU A 62 -2.58 14.81 -0.82
N GLU A 63 -2.53 15.82 0.06
CA GLU A 63 -2.05 15.72 1.44
C GLU A 63 -2.79 14.63 2.22
N THR A 64 -4.13 14.64 2.17
CA THR A 64 -4.96 13.62 2.82
C THR A 64 -4.67 12.21 2.29
N LEU A 65 -4.50 12.07 0.97
CA LEU A 65 -4.20 10.78 0.33
C LEU A 65 -2.80 10.28 0.68
N VAL A 66 -1.80 11.17 0.68
CA VAL A 66 -0.42 10.88 1.08
C VAL A 66 -0.39 10.45 2.55
N GLN A 67 -0.98 11.23 3.45
CA GLN A 67 -1.08 10.90 4.87
C GLN A 67 -1.72 9.53 5.07
N GLY A 68 -2.85 9.25 4.41
CA GLY A 68 -3.52 7.96 4.53
C GLY A 68 -2.74 6.76 3.98
N LEU A 69 -1.72 6.98 3.14
CA LEU A 69 -0.78 5.95 2.68
C LEU A 69 0.41 5.81 3.62
N LEU A 70 0.92 6.92 4.16
CA LEU A 70 1.95 6.95 5.20
C LEU A 70 1.47 6.26 6.48
N ASP A 71 0.23 6.50 6.90
CA ASP A 71 -0.45 5.82 8.01
C ASP A 71 -0.60 4.31 7.79
N LYS A 72 -0.40 3.85 6.55
CA LYS A 72 -0.37 2.41 6.18
C LYS A 72 1.06 1.91 5.95
N TRP A 73 2.05 2.70 6.33
CA TRP A 73 3.50 2.46 6.22
C TRP A 73 3.94 2.14 4.80
N LYS A 74 3.28 2.73 3.80
CA LYS A 74 3.69 2.58 2.40
C LYS A 74 4.99 3.33 2.15
N SER A 75 5.87 2.71 1.36
CA SER A 75 7.16 3.33 1.02
C SER A 75 6.97 4.56 0.14
N HIS A 76 7.92 5.48 0.23
CA HIS A 76 7.99 6.68 -0.63
C HIS A 76 7.74 6.34 -2.11
N ASN A 77 8.47 5.34 -2.62
CA ASN A 77 8.37 4.91 -4.01
C ASN A 77 6.98 4.40 -4.38
N PHE A 78 6.31 3.68 -3.48
CA PHE A 78 4.95 3.22 -3.73
C PHE A 78 3.95 4.37 -3.78
N ILE A 79 4.04 5.31 -2.83
CA ILE A 79 3.14 6.47 -2.77
C ILE A 79 3.28 7.28 -4.05
N LEU A 80 4.53 7.57 -4.45
CA LEU A 80 4.84 8.30 -5.68
C LEU A 80 4.28 7.60 -6.92
N GLN A 81 4.54 6.30 -7.07
CA GLN A 81 4.04 5.52 -8.21
C GLN A 81 2.51 5.48 -8.23
N LYS A 82 1.87 5.19 -7.09
CA LYS A 82 0.41 5.08 -7.00
C LYS A 82 -0.27 6.40 -7.37
N LEU A 83 0.16 7.52 -6.79
CA LEU A 83 -0.50 8.81 -7.00
C LEU A 83 -0.21 9.37 -8.40
N THR A 84 0.96 9.09 -8.97
CA THR A 84 1.24 9.40 -10.38
C THR A 84 0.34 8.60 -11.34
N LEU A 85 0.07 7.32 -11.03
CA LEU A 85 -0.89 6.52 -11.80
C LEU A 85 -2.33 7.05 -11.66
N ASP A 86 -2.68 7.56 -10.48
CA ASP A 86 -3.93 8.28 -10.20
C ASP A 86 -3.94 9.72 -10.79
N LYS A 87 -2.93 10.04 -11.62
CA LYS A 87 -2.80 11.26 -12.43
C LYS A 87 -2.57 12.56 -11.65
N PHE A 88 -2.05 12.46 -10.43
CA PHE A 88 -1.49 13.63 -9.74
C PHE A 88 -0.15 14.01 -10.35
N GLU A 89 0.17 15.30 -10.34
CA GLU A 89 1.45 15.79 -10.84
C GLU A 89 2.58 15.30 -9.92
N LYS A 90 3.58 14.63 -10.52
CA LYS A 90 4.67 14.00 -9.79
C LYS A 90 5.37 14.95 -8.80
N LYS A 91 5.63 16.19 -9.24
CA LYS A 91 6.29 17.22 -8.43
C LYS A 91 5.49 17.60 -7.17
N ASP A 92 4.16 17.58 -7.25
CA ASP A 92 3.28 17.93 -6.13
C ASP A 92 3.20 16.78 -5.14
N VAL A 93 3.19 15.54 -5.65
CA VAL A 93 3.32 14.35 -4.82
C VAL A 93 4.66 14.36 -4.06
N GLU A 94 5.77 14.61 -4.75
CA GLU A 94 7.11 14.65 -4.15
C GLU A 94 7.21 15.74 -3.07
N ARG A 95 6.69 16.95 -3.35
CA ARG A 95 6.65 18.05 -2.40
C ARG A 95 5.88 17.68 -1.13
N ILE A 96 4.61 17.28 -1.27
CA ILE A 96 3.74 16.96 -0.12
C ILE A 96 4.30 15.76 0.67
N LEU A 97 4.83 14.77 -0.02
CA LEU A 97 5.42 13.60 0.62
C LEU A 97 6.66 13.98 1.45
N SER A 98 7.49 14.89 0.96
CA SER A 98 8.65 15.41 1.71
C SER A 98 8.21 16.22 2.93
N ASP A 99 7.15 17.03 2.81
CA ASP A 99 6.63 17.85 3.91
C ASP A 99 6.02 17.00 5.04
N LEU A 100 5.48 15.82 4.71
CA LEU A 100 4.80 14.93 5.66
C LEU A 100 5.68 13.80 6.21
N GLU A 101 6.85 13.52 5.63
CA GLU A 101 7.69 12.38 6.03
C GLU A 101 8.12 12.46 7.50
N ASP A 102 8.26 13.68 8.04
CA ASP A 102 8.59 13.93 9.45
C ASP A 102 7.42 13.67 10.41
N THR A 103 6.19 13.55 9.92
CA THR A 103 4.98 13.32 10.74
C THR A 103 4.67 11.85 11.00
N TRP A 104 5.61 10.96 10.65
CA TRP A 104 5.38 9.52 10.56
C TRP A 104 4.82 8.89 11.86
N VAL A 105 3.71 8.16 11.72
CA VAL A 105 2.96 7.54 12.82
C VAL A 105 3.65 6.30 13.40
N SER A 106 3.81 6.33 14.72
CA SER A 106 4.09 5.26 15.71
C SER A 106 4.45 3.87 15.17
N ASP A 107 5.71 3.47 15.41
CA ASP A 107 6.28 2.13 15.21
C ASP A 107 5.41 0.96 15.74
N SER A 108 4.50 1.23 16.68
CA SER A 108 3.70 0.22 17.40
C SER A 108 2.86 -0.70 16.50
N TYR A 109 2.22 -0.19 15.44
CA TYR A 109 1.41 -1.06 14.56
C TYR A 109 2.29 -1.99 13.74
N LEU A 110 3.35 -1.47 13.12
CA LEU A 110 4.23 -2.28 12.27
C LEU A 110 4.94 -3.33 13.12
N LEU A 111 5.34 -2.98 14.34
CA LEU A 111 5.82 -3.92 15.35
C LEU A 111 4.77 -5.01 15.65
N GLN A 112 3.54 -4.65 16.02
CA GLN A 112 2.47 -5.63 16.27
C GLN A 112 2.24 -6.57 15.08
N LYS A 113 2.29 -6.04 13.86
CA LYS A 113 2.12 -6.81 12.62
C LYS A 113 3.27 -7.80 12.39
N ILE A 114 4.50 -7.37 12.66
CA ILE A 114 5.68 -8.24 12.60
C ILE A 114 5.56 -9.34 13.66
N THR A 115 5.32 -8.98 14.92
CA THR A 115 5.18 -9.92 16.04
C THR A 115 4.06 -10.93 15.80
N TYR A 116 2.92 -10.50 15.27
CA TYR A 116 1.82 -11.40 14.92
C TYR A 116 2.21 -12.40 13.82
N SER A 117 2.94 -11.95 12.82
CA SER A 117 3.41 -12.80 11.71
C SER A 117 4.45 -13.84 12.17
N GLN A 118 5.28 -13.47 13.15
CA GLN A 118 6.29 -14.35 13.76
C GLN A 118 5.69 -15.54 14.52
N LYS A 119 4.38 -15.60 14.75
CA LYS A 119 3.73 -16.80 15.31
C LYS A 119 3.79 -18.03 14.39
N SER A 120 4.04 -17.84 13.10
CA SER A 120 3.99 -18.92 12.10
C SER A 120 5.00 -18.81 10.97
N LYS A 121 5.71 -17.69 10.86
CA LYS A 121 6.63 -17.40 9.76
C LYS A 121 7.95 -16.90 10.33
N SER A 122 9.04 -17.22 9.64
CA SER A 122 10.33 -16.62 9.96
C SER A 122 10.29 -15.09 9.84
N ILE A 123 11.17 -14.41 10.58
CA ILE A 123 11.36 -12.97 10.53
C ILE A 123 11.75 -12.53 9.12
N GLN A 124 12.59 -13.32 8.45
CA GLN A 124 13.00 -13.05 7.07
C GLN A 124 11.81 -13.17 6.10
N LYS A 125 10.96 -14.19 6.25
CA LYS A 125 9.75 -14.31 5.43
C LYS A 125 8.77 -13.17 5.71
N THR A 126 8.64 -12.76 6.97
CA THR A 126 7.80 -11.62 7.38
C THR A 126 8.29 -10.33 6.71
N LYS A 127 9.58 -10.03 6.82
CA LYS A 127 10.23 -8.89 6.15
C LYS A 127 9.96 -8.88 4.65
N LEU A 128 10.20 -10.00 3.96
CA LEU A 128 9.99 -10.10 2.52
C LEU A 128 8.52 -9.88 2.12
N ASN A 129 7.57 -10.41 2.90
CA ASN A 129 6.15 -10.21 2.62
C ASN A 129 5.73 -8.75 2.82
N LEU A 130 6.29 -8.05 3.82
CA LEU A 130 6.01 -6.63 4.06
C LEU A 130 6.57 -5.78 2.93
N ILE A 131 7.81 -6.02 2.51
CA ILE A 131 8.42 -5.32 1.36
C ILE A 131 7.61 -5.57 0.08
N ALA A 132 7.20 -6.82 -0.17
CA ALA A 132 6.33 -7.15 -1.30
C ALA A 132 4.94 -6.48 -1.20
N GLY A 133 4.49 -6.19 0.03
CA GLY A 133 3.31 -5.38 0.31
C GLY A 133 3.55 -3.87 0.22
N TRP A 134 4.70 -3.44 -0.30
CA TRP A 134 5.11 -2.05 -0.49
C TRP A 134 5.31 -1.26 0.81
N PHE A 135 5.63 -1.96 1.89
CA PHE A 135 6.03 -1.30 3.13
C PHE A 135 7.45 -0.74 3.01
N ASP A 136 7.76 0.30 3.78
CA ASP A 136 9.11 0.88 3.79
C ASP A 136 10.16 -0.10 4.34
N LYS A 137 11.18 -0.39 3.54
CA LYS A 137 12.23 -1.36 3.88
C LYS A 137 13.07 -0.88 5.07
N VAL A 138 13.48 0.40 5.08
CA VAL A 138 14.36 0.96 6.10
C VAL A 138 13.63 0.97 7.44
N LEU A 139 12.35 1.34 7.44
CA LEU A 139 11.52 1.28 8.63
C LEU A 139 11.36 -0.15 9.16
N ILE A 140 11.06 -1.13 8.29
CA ILE A 140 10.96 -2.53 8.70
C ILE A 140 12.27 -3.00 9.35
N GLU A 141 13.41 -2.73 8.71
CA GLU A 141 14.73 -3.12 9.21
C GLU A 141 15.01 -2.45 10.57
N SER A 142 14.76 -1.15 10.68
CA SER A 142 14.89 -0.38 11.92
C SER A 142 14.06 -0.97 13.07
N ILE A 143 12.79 -1.33 12.83
CA ILE A 143 11.93 -1.93 13.87
C ILE A 143 12.42 -3.31 14.28
N ILE A 144 12.84 -4.14 13.34
CA ILE A 144 13.38 -5.48 13.62
C ILE A 144 14.63 -5.37 14.49
N ASP A 145 15.55 -4.48 14.13
CA ASP A 145 16.82 -4.30 14.84
C ASP A 145 16.62 -3.66 16.23
N LYS A 146 15.81 -2.60 16.32
CA LYS A 146 15.50 -1.92 17.61
C LYS A 146 14.85 -2.84 18.65
N ASN A 147 14.07 -3.81 18.21
CA ASN A 147 13.34 -4.74 19.09
C ASN A 147 14.01 -6.12 19.19
N ASP A 148 15.21 -6.29 18.62
CA ASP A 148 15.96 -7.56 18.54
C ASP A 148 15.08 -8.75 18.10
N LEU A 149 14.23 -8.54 17.10
CA LEU A 149 13.29 -9.56 16.65
C LEU A 149 14.01 -10.68 15.90
N ARG A 150 13.90 -11.90 16.43
CA ARG A 150 14.51 -13.11 15.86
C ARG A 150 13.51 -14.26 15.80
N ASP A 151 13.84 -15.28 15.02
CA ASP A 151 13.10 -16.53 15.04
C ASP A 151 13.35 -17.23 16.38
N SER A 152 12.29 -17.47 17.15
CA SER A 152 12.45 -18.14 18.44
C SER A 152 12.68 -19.65 18.26
N PRO A 153 13.40 -20.31 19.17
CA PRO A 153 13.56 -21.77 19.13
C PRO A 153 12.22 -22.51 19.08
N GLU A 154 11.22 -22.06 19.83
CA GLU A 154 9.89 -22.67 19.89
C GLU A 154 9.17 -22.60 18.54
N LEU A 155 9.31 -21.48 17.81
CA LEU A 155 8.77 -21.34 16.47
C LEU A 155 9.42 -22.34 15.51
N ILE A 156 10.76 -22.44 15.56
CA ILE A 156 11.52 -23.33 14.68
C ILE A 156 11.15 -24.79 14.97
N GLU A 157 11.07 -25.17 16.24
CA GLU A 157 10.61 -26.48 16.69
C GLU A 157 9.20 -26.81 16.20
N ALA A 158 8.24 -25.89 16.39
CA ALA A 158 6.87 -26.10 15.96
C ALA A 158 6.79 -26.34 14.44
N GLN A 159 7.53 -25.55 13.66
CA GLN A 159 7.57 -25.67 12.21
C GLN A 159 8.30 -26.94 11.75
N TYR A 160 9.36 -27.35 12.45
CA TYR A 160 10.05 -28.61 12.18
C TYR A 160 9.15 -29.81 12.44
N ARG A 161 8.43 -29.83 13.58
CA ARG A 161 7.48 -30.91 13.93
C ARG A 161 6.35 -31.02 12.90
N GLU A 162 5.78 -29.89 12.47
CA GLU A 162 4.73 -29.84 11.43
C GLU A 162 5.18 -30.48 10.10
N ILE A 163 6.44 -30.26 9.69
CA ILE A 163 6.98 -30.83 8.45
C ILE A 163 7.36 -32.30 8.65
N SER A 164 7.87 -32.66 9.82
CA SER A 164 8.32 -34.02 10.16
C SER A 164 7.16 -35.04 10.16
N GLN A 165 5.94 -34.61 10.48
CA GLN A 165 4.73 -35.44 10.37
C GLN A 165 4.46 -35.99 8.97
N LYS A 166 5.15 -35.50 7.94
CA LYS A 166 4.98 -35.89 6.54
C LYS A 166 5.88 -37.06 6.11
N ASN A 167 6.54 -37.75 7.04
CA ASN A 167 7.44 -38.89 6.79
C ASN A 167 8.51 -38.61 5.71
N LEU A 168 9.11 -37.43 5.76
CA LEU A 168 10.14 -36.99 4.81
C LEU A 168 11.55 -37.31 5.36
N PRO A 169 12.53 -37.60 4.49
CA PRO A 169 13.95 -37.63 4.88
C PRO A 169 14.40 -36.31 5.50
N LYS A 170 15.36 -36.37 6.42
CA LYS A 170 15.89 -35.24 7.19
C LYS A 170 16.33 -34.08 6.29
N GLU A 171 17.01 -34.41 5.19
CA GLU A 171 17.51 -33.45 4.19
C GLU A 171 16.35 -32.68 3.55
N LYS A 172 15.26 -33.36 3.19
CA LYS A 172 14.07 -32.72 2.61
C LYS A 172 13.32 -31.86 3.62
N ILE A 173 13.37 -32.19 4.91
CA ILE A 173 12.80 -31.36 5.97
C ILE A 173 13.60 -30.05 6.08
N ILE A 174 14.94 -30.14 6.09
CA ILE A 174 15.84 -28.99 6.11
C ILE A 174 15.60 -28.09 4.88
N GLU A 175 15.54 -28.66 3.68
CA GLU A 175 15.23 -27.90 2.45
C GLU A 175 13.90 -27.14 2.56
N LYS A 176 12.85 -27.77 3.10
CA LYS A 176 11.56 -27.11 3.31
C LYS A 176 11.62 -26.00 4.36
N MET A 177 12.40 -26.17 5.42
CA MET A 177 12.62 -25.12 6.43
C MET A 177 13.38 -23.92 5.84
N LEU A 178 14.41 -24.17 5.02
CA LEU A 178 15.12 -23.13 4.28
C LEU A 178 14.21 -22.40 3.28
N ALA A 179 13.31 -23.11 2.60
CA ALA A 179 12.30 -22.51 1.73
C ALA A 179 11.28 -21.65 2.49
N LYS A 180 11.06 -21.93 3.78
CA LYS A 180 10.32 -21.07 4.73
C LYS A 180 11.18 -19.92 5.31
N TRP A 181 12.41 -19.76 4.84
CA TRP A 181 13.37 -18.69 5.18
C TRP A 181 13.92 -18.73 6.61
N PHE A 182 13.87 -19.88 7.29
CA PHE A 182 14.61 -20.09 8.53
C PHE A 182 16.11 -20.22 8.24
N ARG A 183 16.98 -19.76 9.14
CA ARG A 183 18.44 -19.85 8.92
C ARG A 183 18.91 -21.27 9.22
N TYR A 184 19.85 -21.76 8.41
CA TYR A 184 20.39 -23.10 8.57
C TYR A 184 21.01 -23.38 9.95
N LYS A 185 21.71 -22.38 10.52
CA LYS A 185 22.31 -22.51 11.85
C LYS A 185 21.26 -22.75 12.94
N ASP A 186 20.14 -22.03 12.89
CA ASP A 186 19.08 -22.13 13.89
C ASP A 186 18.28 -23.43 13.69
N ILE A 187 18.12 -23.90 12.45
CA ILE A 187 17.54 -25.21 12.15
C ILE A 187 18.40 -26.33 12.76
N LYS A 188 19.73 -26.26 12.62
CA LYS A 188 20.65 -27.30 13.13
C LYS A 188 20.54 -27.52 14.63
N GLU A 189 20.30 -26.45 15.39
CA GLU A 189 20.17 -26.51 16.86
C GLU A 189 18.93 -27.31 17.30
N VAL A 190 17.89 -27.33 16.48
CA VAL A 190 16.61 -28.04 16.76
C VAL A 190 16.60 -29.47 16.21
N VAL A 191 17.42 -29.74 15.21
CA VAL A 191 17.39 -30.96 14.38
C VAL A 191 18.45 -32.00 14.81
N ASN A 192 19.38 -31.60 15.67
CA ASN A 192 20.36 -32.47 16.34
C ASN A 192 19.87 -32.83 17.74
#